data_AF-A0A1J5E4G8-F1
#
_entry.id   AF-A0A1J5E4G8-F1
#
_cell.length_a   1.000
_cell.length_b   1.000
_cell.length_c   1.000
_cell.angle_alpha   90.00
_cell.angle_beta   90.00
_cell.angle_gamma   90.00
#
_symmetry.space_group_name_H-M   'P 1'
#
loop_
_entity.id
_entity.type
_entity.pdbx_description
1 polymer ?
#
loop_
_entity_poly.entity_id
_entity_poly.type
_entity_poly.pdbx_seq_one_letter_code
_entity_poly.pdbx_strand_id
1 'polypeptide(L)' 'MAKADKLKEEIGWLKIIFGVLIATDISLVAWLVQNYEKANQLLMVCAIVMVLITFVIVWVNRVAYRNIDELEEL' A
#
# COMPACT_ATOMS: atom_id res chain seq x y z
N MET A 1 -2.23 -0.78 29.10
CA MET A 1 -1.78 -2.11 28.65
C MET A 1 -2.66 -2.63 27.51
N ALA A 2 -3.94 -2.97 27.72
CA ALA A 2 -4.79 -3.53 26.66
C ALA A 2 -4.95 -2.68 25.37
N LYS A 3 -5.01 -1.34 25.48
CA LYS A 3 -5.12 -0.46 24.30
C LYS A 3 -3.81 -0.41 23.49
N ALA A 4 -2.67 -0.32 24.18
CA ALA A 4 -1.36 -0.26 23.55
C ALA A 4 -1.01 -1.57 22.83
N ASP A 5 -1.34 -2.72 23.44
CA ASP A 5 -1.12 -4.03 22.82
C ASP A 5 -1.98 -4.22 21.56
N LYS A 6 -3.27 -3.84 21.62
CA LYS A 6 -4.16 -3.87 20.46
C LYS A 6 -3.65 -3.00 19.32
N LEU A 7 -3.14 -1.80 19.62
CA LEU A 7 -2.65 -0.90 18.59
C LEU A 7 -1.34 -1.37 17.96
N LYS A 8 -0.47 -2.01 18.76
CA LYS A 8 0.76 -2.64 18.27
C LYS A 8 0.44 -3.76 17.28
N GLU A 9 -0.63 -4.51 17.52
CA GLU A 9 -1.14 -5.54 16.62
C GLU A 9 -1.70 -4.93 15.32
N GLU A 10 -2.51 -3.86 15.42
CA GLU A 10 -3.04 -3.14 14.26
C GLU A 10 -1.91 -2.55 13.37
N ILE A 11 -0.88 -1.95 13.97
CA ILE A 11 0.30 -1.46 13.24
C ILE A 11 1.06 -2.61 12.59
N GLY A 12 1.22 -3.74 13.28
CA GLY A 12 1.84 -4.95 12.74
C GLY A 12 1.10 -5.45 11.51
N TRP A 13 -0.24 -5.49 11.56
CA TRP A 13 -1.09 -5.90 10.46
C TRP A 13 -1.00 -4.93 9.26
N LEU A 14 -0.99 -3.62 9.52
CA LEU A 14 -0.83 -2.58 8.50
C LEU A 14 0.52 -2.67 7.78
N LYS A 15 1.61 -2.99 8.49
CA LYS A 15 2.94 -3.20 7.88
C LYS A 15 2.95 -4.38 6.90
N ILE A 16 2.25 -5.47 7.22
CA ILE A 16 2.13 -6.63 6.33
C ILE A 16 1.39 -6.24 5.05
N ILE A 17 0.23 -5.59 5.17
CA ILE A 17 -0.56 -5.12 4.03
C ILE A 17 0.27 -4.18 3.15
N PHE A 18 0.99 -3.24 3.76
CA PHE A 18 1.86 -2.30 3.05
C PHE A 18 2.94 -3.03 2.23
N GLY A 19 3.59 -4.04 2.81
CA GLY A 19 4.58 -4.86 2.10
C GLY A 19 4.00 -5.60 0.88
N VAL A 20 2.80 -6.19 1.03
CA VAL A 20 2.10 -6.88 -0.07
C VAL A 20 1.73 -5.92 -1.20
N LEU A 21 1.27 -4.72 -0.85
CA LEU A 21 0.93 -3.70 -1.85
C LEU A 21 2.16 -3.23 -2.63
N ILE A 22 3.29 -2.99 -1.96
CA ILE A 22 4.57 -2.65 -2.63
C ILE A 22 5.02 -3.78 -3.58
N ALA A 23 4.99 -5.03 -3.13
CA ALA A 23 5.39 -6.17 -3.96
C ALA A 23 4.51 -6.30 -5.21
N THR A 24 3.22 -5.99 -5.07
CA THR A 24 2.25 -5.97 -6.18
C THR A 24 2.57 -4.85 -7.17
N ASP A 25 2.84 -3.63 -6.69
CA ASP A 25 3.22 -2.49 -7.53
C ASP A 25 4.50 -2.78 -8.33
N ILE A 26 5.55 -3.29 -7.67
CA ILE A 26 6.81 -3.67 -8.35
C ILE A 26 6.55 -4.72 -9.43
N SER A 27 5.72 -5.73 -9.14
CA SER A 27 5.39 -6.80 -10.09
C SER A 27 4.63 -6.27 -11.31
N LEU A 28 3.70 -5.34 -11.11
CA LEU A 28 2.97 -4.67 -12.19
C LEU A 28 3.89 -3.82 -13.06
N VAL A 29 4.78 -3.02 -12.46
CA VAL A 29 5.79 -2.24 -13.18
C VAL A 29 6.69 -3.15 -14.01
N ALA A 30 7.16 -4.26 -13.43
CA ALA A 30 8.01 -5.22 -14.12
C ALA A 30 7.30 -5.88 -15.32
N TRP A 31 6.02 -6.21 -15.18
CA TRP A 31 5.22 -6.74 -16.30
C TRP A 31 5.02 -5.70 -17.41
N LEU A 32 4.78 -4.45 -17.02
CA LEU A 32 4.56 -3.32 -17.91
C LEU A 32 5.79 -3.04 -18.79
N VAL A 33 6.98 -3.02 -18.19
CA VAL A 33 8.26 -2.85 -18.92
C VAL A 33 8.49 -3.98 -19.92
N GLN A 34 8.08 -5.22 -19.61
CA GLN A 34 8.26 -6.36 -20.51
C GLN A 34 7.27 -6.40 -21.69
N ASN A 35 6.11 -5.74 -21.57
CA ASN A 35 5.01 -5.87 -22.54
C ASN A 35 4.63 -4.53 -23.21
N TYR A 36 5.45 -3.49 -23.08
CA TYR A 36 5.11 -2.13 -23.49
C TYR A 36 4.81 -1.98 -25.00
N GLU A 37 5.44 -2.78 -25.86
CA GLU A 37 5.24 -2.69 -27.32
C GLU A 37 3.90 -3.25 -27.83
N LYS A 38 3.24 -4.13 -27.05
CA LYS A 38 1.99 -4.81 -27.48
C LYS A 38 0.72 -4.19 -26.92
N ALA A 39 0.80 -3.25 -25.97
CA ALA A 39 -0.28 -3.01 -25.03
C ALA A 39 -0.79 -1.56 -25.02
N ASN A 40 -1.15 -0.96 -26.16
CA ASN A 40 -1.50 0.47 -26.22
C ASN A 40 -2.71 0.88 -25.33
N GLN A 41 -3.81 0.12 -25.32
CA GLN A 41 -4.97 0.39 -24.44
C GLN A 41 -4.86 -0.26 -23.05
N LEU A 42 -4.20 -1.42 -22.95
CA LEU A 42 -4.06 -2.14 -21.68
C LEU A 42 -3.09 -1.43 -20.72
N LEU A 43 -2.04 -0.79 -21.26
CA LEU A 43 -1.09 0.04 -20.50
C LEU A 43 -1.79 1.17 -19.75
N MET A 44 -2.74 1.84 -20.39
CA MET A 44 -3.43 2.99 -19.82
C MET A 44 -4.29 2.58 -18.62
N VAL A 45 -4.95 1.43 -18.71
CA VAL A 45 -5.72 0.84 -17.59
C VAL A 45 -4.78 0.38 -16.46
N CYS A 46 -3.68 -0.30 -16.78
CA CYS A 46 -2.69 -0.71 -15.78
C CYS A 46 -2.06 0.48 -15.05
N ALA A 47 -1.78 1.59 -15.74
CA ALA A 47 -1.25 2.80 -15.14
C ALA A 47 -2.27 3.44 -14.16
N ILE A 48 -3.55 3.51 -14.53
CA ILE A 48 -4.61 4.00 -13.64
C ILE A 48 -4.76 3.11 -12.41
N VAL A 49 -4.70 1.79 -12.60
CA VAL A 49 -4.76 0.82 -11.48
C VAL A 49 -3.55 0.98 -10.55
N MET A 50 -2.34 1.18 -11.08
CA MET A 50 -1.16 1.45 -10.24
C MET A 50 -1.35 2.73 -9.41
N VAL A 51 -1.81 3.83 -10.02
CA VAL A 51 -2.07 5.08 -9.29
C VAL A 51 -3.09 4.85 -8.16
N LEU A 52 -4.14 4.07 -8.40
CA LEU A 52 -5.13 3.72 -7.37
C LEU A 52 -4.52 2.86 -6.25
N ILE A 53 -3.69 1.87 -6.59
CA ILE A 53 -3.00 1.03 -5.60
C ILE A 53 -2.06 1.89 -4.76
N THR A 54 -1.26 2.77 -5.37
CA THR A 54 -0.40 3.71 -4.65
C THR A 54 -1.21 4.65 -3.76
N PHE A 55 -2.39 5.10 -4.19
CA PHE A 55 -3.28 5.92 -3.37
C PHE A 55 -3.80 5.16 -2.13
N VAL A 56 -4.14 3.88 -2.30
CA VAL A 56 -4.52 2.98 -1.20
C VAL A 56 -3.35 2.77 -0.25
N ILE A 57 -2.14 2.56 -0.76
CA ILE A 57 -0.91 2.46 0.05
C ILE A 57 -0.72 3.71 0.92
N VAL A 58 -0.83 4.90 0.31
CA VAL A 58 -0.68 6.17 1.02
C VAL A 58 -1.77 6.35 2.08
N TRP A 59 -3.01 5.98 1.79
CA TRP A 59 -4.10 5.99 2.76
C TRP A 59 -3.80 5.07 3.94
N VAL A 60 -3.48 3.81 3.66
CA VAL A 60 -3.16 2.79 4.68
C VAL A 60 -2.02 3.27 5.58
N ASN A 61 -0.97 3.85 4.98
CA ASN A 61 0.13 4.42 5.73
C ASN A 61 -0.32 5.59 6.61
N ARG A 62 -1.17 6.48 6.10
CA ARG A 62 -1.69 7.62 6.87
C ARG A 62 -2.57 7.18 8.05
N VAL A 63 -3.37 6.13 7.87
CA VAL A 63 -4.16 5.53 8.96
C VAL A 63 -3.24 4.90 10.02
N ALA A 64 -2.18 4.21 9.58
CA ALA A 64 -1.18 3.66 10.49
C ALA A 64 -0.52 4.76 11.33
N TYR A 65 -0.11 5.87 10.71
CA TYR A 65 0.49 7.01 11.41
C TYR A 65 -0.48 7.70 12.36
N ARG A 66 -1.75 7.88 11.99
CA ARG A 66 -2.75 8.47 12.89
C ARG A 66 -2.98 7.61 14.14
N ASN A 67 -3.00 6.29 13.97
CA ASN A 67 -3.08 5.38 15.11
C ASN A 67 -1.80 5.46 15.97
N ILE A 68 -0.62 5.61 15.37
CA ILE A 68 0.63 5.78 16.14
C ILE A 68 0.62 7.09 16.95
N ASP A 69 0.17 8.21 16.38
CA ASP A 69 0.05 9.49 17.11
C ASP A 69 -0.91 9.38 18.31
N GLU A 70 -2.00 8.62 18.19
CA GLU A 70 -2.93 8.35 19.31
C GLU A 70 -2.28 7.56 20.47
N LEU A 71 -1.15 6.86 20.26
CA LEU A 71 -0.37 6.27 21.36
C LEU A 71 0.58 7.25 22.02
N GLU A 72 1.10 8.22 21.27
CA GLU A 72 2.05 9.20 21.78
C GLU A 72 1.37 10.21 22.72
N GLU A 73 0.06 10.43 22.55
CA GLU A 73 -0.77 11.27 23.43
C GLU A 73 -1.25 10.58 24.72
N LEU A 74 -1.04 9.26 24.89
CA LEU A 74 -1.48 8.45 26.06
C LEU A 74 -0.34 8.09 27.02
#